data_AF-A0A7S2RF04-F1
#
_entry.id   AF-A0A7S2RF04-F1
#
_cell.length_a   1.000
_cell.length_b   1.000
_cell.length_c   1.000
_cell.angle_alpha   90.00
_cell.angle_beta   90.00
_cell.angle_gamma   90.00
#
_symmetry.space_group_name_H-M   'P 1'
#
loop_
_entity.id
_entity.type
_entity.pdbx_description
1 polymer ?
#
loop_
_entity_poly.entity_id
_entity_poly.type
_entity_poly.pdbx_seq_one_letter_code
_entity_poly.pdbx_strand_id
1 'polypeptide(L)'
;MSTGVFFMTRRDAEKALLEVRGSVDPKAIVQSVPLDQAWTLAMTKTPAEVGGKFRLQPDQHQVKLAVALGAPKSSLKGGAVPLFFDRRMAINGEEAFPLFFRFEDLDRVYALSLYSKTFDQVSISGPVQAQVTTLENIVATIKSGEQNSEKVVLLTPETFNQ
;
A
#
# COMPACT_ATOMS: atom_id res chain seq x y z
N MET A 1 -12.84 17.08 -19.64
CA MET A 1 -12.91 16.47 -18.29
C MET A 1 -11.52 15.95 -17.96
N SER A 2 -10.88 16.47 -16.92
CA SER A 2 -9.52 16.07 -16.55
C SER A 2 -9.52 14.66 -15.98
N THR A 3 -8.55 13.82 -16.37
CA THR A 3 -8.36 12.48 -15.79
C THR A 3 -6.97 12.41 -15.19
N GLY A 4 -6.87 11.99 -13.93
CA GLY A 4 -5.61 11.81 -13.21
C GLY A 4 -5.46 10.38 -12.71
N VAL A 5 -4.23 9.88 -12.70
CA VAL A 5 -3.91 8.55 -12.16
C VAL A 5 -2.80 8.72 -11.14
N PHE A 6 -3.06 8.27 -9.91
CA PHE A 6 -2.07 8.18 -8.86
C PHE A 6 -1.48 6.78 -8.84
N PHE A 7 -0.17 6.64 -8.94
CA PHE A 7 0.49 5.34 -8.93
C PHE A 7 1.13 5.10 -7.57
N MET A 8 0.97 3.89 -7.03
CA MET A 8 1.62 3.50 -5.78
C MET A 8 3.14 3.37 -5.89
N THR A 9 3.68 3.24 -7.12
CA THR A 9 5.12 3.19 -7.35
C THR A 9 5.55 4.18 -8.41
N ARG A 10 6.73 4.77 -8.19
CA ARG A 10 7.37 5.67 -9.16
C ARG A 10 7.69 4.97 -10.47
N ARG A 11 8.10 3.70 -10.42
CA ARG A 11 8.41 2.88 -11.60
C ARG A 11 7.22 2.78 -12.55
N ASP A 12 6.01 2.54 -12.02
CA ASP A 12 4.82 2.42 -12.87
C ASP A 12 4.37 3.80 -13.39
N ALA A 13 4.54 4.85 -12.59
CA ALA A 13 4.31 6.23 -13.05
C ALA A 13 5.25 6.63 -14.19
N GLU A 14 6.53 6.25 -14.12
CA GLU A 14 7.54 6.55 -15.15
C GLU A 14 7.24 5.80 -16.45
N LYS A 15 6.77 4.55 -16.38
CA LYS A 15 6.30 3.83 -17.58
C LYS A 15 5.12 4.55 -18.24
N ALA A 16 4.11 4.93 -17.46
CA ALA A 16 2.97 5.68 -17.98
C ALA A 16 3.38 7.06 -18.53
N LEU A 17 4.38 7.71 -17.92
CA LEU A 17 4.90 8.99 -18.37
C LEU A 17 5.49 8.91 -19.79
N LEU A 18 6.20 7.82 -20.12
CA LEU A 18 6.75 7.63 -21.47
C LEU A 18 5.64 7.59 -22.53
N GLU A 19 4.55 6.88 -22.25
CA GLU A 19 3.38 6.81 -23.14
C GLU A 19 2.72 8.19 -23.29
N VAL A 20 2.51 8.91 -22.19
CA VAL A 20 1.90 10.25 -22.19
C VAL A 20 2.77 11.27 -22.93
N ARG A 21 4.09 11.27 -22.71
CA ARG A 21 5.02 12.16 -23.42
C ARG A 21 5.08 11.90 -24.92
N GLY A 22 4.95 10.63 -25.31
CA GLY A 22 4.96 10.23 -26.71
C GLY A 22 3.67 10.54 -27.47
N SER A 23 2.56 10.80 -26.78
CA SER A 23 1.23 10.85 -27.43
C SER A 23 0.35 12.05 -27.07
N VAL A 24 0.49 12.63 -25.88
CA VAL A 24 -0.45 13.63 -25.35
C VAL A 24 0.26 14.90 -24.90
N ASP A 25 1.27 14.79 -24.02
CA ASP A 25 1.95 15.96 -23.44
C ASP A 25 3.46 15.71 -23.27
N PRO A 26 4.31 16.23 -24.16
CA PRO A 26 5.76 16.05 -24.08
C PRO A 26 6.38 16.70 -22.83
N LYS A 27 5.69 17.63 -22.16
CA LYS A 27 6.14 18.31 -20.94
C LYS A 27 5.63 17.67 -19.66
N ALA A 28 4.86 16.57 -19.74
CA ALA A 28 4.37 15.86 -18.56
C ALA A 28 5.52 15.49 -17.61
N ILE A 29 5.24 15.44 -16.31
CA ILE A 29 6.21 15.06 -15.27
C ILE A 29 5.58 14.08 -14.27
N VAL A 30 6.42 13.32 -13.56
CA VAL A 30 6.01 12.55 -12.39
C VAL A 30 6.28 13.39 -11.14
N GLN A 31 5.24 13.59 -10.33
CA GLN A 31 5.32 14.27 -9.04
C GLN A 31 4.82 13.34 -7.94
N SER A 32 5.54 13.29 -6.83
CA SER A 32 5.09 12.59 -5.62
C SER A 32 4.05 13.42 -4.89
N VAL A 33 2.97 12.76 -4.45
CA VAL A 33 1.94 13.36 -3.60
C VAL A 33 1.71 12.47 -2.38
N PRO A 34 1.38 13.06 -1.21
CA PRO A 34 0.97 12.29 -0.03
C PRO A 34 -0.24 11.38 -0.30
N LEU A 35 -0.26 10.20 0.33
CA LEU A 35 -1.28 9.19 0.12
C LEU A 35 -2.68 9.66 0.53
N ASP A 36 -2.79 10.42 1.62
CA ASP A 36 -4.05 11.01 2.11
C ASP A 36 -4.68 11.96 1.08
N GLN A 37 -3.86 12.77 0.40
CA GLN A 37 -4.32 13.66 -0.66
C GLN A 37 -4.77 12.87 -1.90
N ALA A 38 -3.96 11.90 -2.34
CA ALA A 38 -4.30 11.02 -3.46
C ALA A 38 -5.60 10.24 -3.19
N TRP A 39 -5.75 9.72 -1.97
CA TRP A 39 -6.92 8.99 -1.51
C TRP A 39 -8.17 9.88 -1.51
N THR A 40 -8.05 11.10 -0.99
CA THR A 40 -9.17 12.05 -0.94
C THR A 40 -9.69 12.34 -2.35
N LEU A 41 -8.79 12.59 -3.30
CA LEU A 41 -9.15 12.89 -4.69
C LEU A 41 -9.69 11.68 -5.45
N ALA A 42 -9.13 10.48 -5.24
CA ALA A 42 -9.49 9.29 -5.99
C ALA A 42 -10.71 8.54 -5.44
N MET A 43 -10.89 8.52 -4.12
CA MET A 43 -11.81 7.59 -3.46
C MET A 43 -12.95 8.28 -2.69
N THR A 44 -12.81 9.56 -2.31
CA THR A 44 -13.80 10.21 -1.44
C THR A 44 -14.63 11.28 -2.13
N LYS A 45 -14.09 11.95 -3.16
CA LYS A 45 -14.77 13.03 -3.86
C LYS A 45 -15.33 12.56 -5.19
N THR A 46 -16.51 13.06 -5.54
CA THR A 46 -17.11 12.86 -6.85
C THR A 46 -16.36 13.65 -7.92
N PRO A 47 -16.37 13.22 -9.19
CA PRO A 47 -15.68 13.94 -10.25
C PRO A 47 -16.13 15.40 -10.44
N ALA A 48 -17.36 15.72 -10.05
CA ALA A 48 -17.88 17.08 -10.08
C ALA A 48 -17.20 17.98 -9.04
N GLU A 49 -16.91 17.46 -7.85
CA GLU A 49 -16.30 18.21 -6.74
C GLU A 49 -14.81 18.50 -6.96
N VAL A 50 -14.12 17.64 -7.71
CA VAL A 50 -12.67 17.77 -7.97
C VAL A 50 -12.34 18.17 -9.41
N GLY A 51 -13.36 18.43 -10.24
CA GLY A 51 -13.18 18.86 -11.63
C GLY A 51 -12.59 17.80 -12.56
N GLY A 52 -12.60 16.52 -12.17
CA GLY A 52 -11.95 15.45 -12.92
C GLY A 52 -12.18 14.04 -12.36
N LYS A 53 -11.83 13.02 -13.13
CA LYS A 53 -11.83 11.62 -12.67
C LYS A 53 -10.43 11.25 -12.20
N PHE A 54 -10.30 10.89 -10.94
CA PHE A 54 -9.04 10.44 -10.37
C PHE A 54 -9.16 8.99 -9.94
N ARG A 55 -8.08 8.22 -10.09
CA ARG A 55 -8.02 6.84 -9.60
C ARG A 55 -6.65 6.54 -8.99
N LEU A 56 -6.65 5.67 -7.99
CA LEU A 56 -5.43 5.08 -7.44
C LEU A 56 -5.13 3.78 -8.20
N GLN A 57 -3.89 3.63 -8.66
CA GLN A 57 -3.41 2.48 -9.39
C GLN A 57 -2.47 1.66 -8.50
N PRO A 58 -2.87 0.46 -8.07
CA PRO A 58 -2.02 -0.40 -7.25
C PRO A 58 -0.85 -0.96 -8.07
N ASP A 59 0.26 -1.23 -7.39
CA ASP A 59 1.39 -1.95 -7.99
C ASP A 59 0.93 -3.34 -8.45
N GLN A 60 1.01 -3.57 -9.76
CA GLN A 60 0.55 -4.82 -10.36
C GLN A 60 1.37 -6.04 -9.91
N HIS A 61 2.63 -5.84 -9.53
CA HIS A 61 3.46 -6.89 -8.96
C HIS A 61 2.93 -7.32 -7.59
N GLN A 62 2.62 -6.35 -6.74
CA GLN A 62 2.03 -6.61 -5.41
C GLN A 62 0.64 -7.23 -5.51
N VAL A 63 -0.19 -6.80 -6.47
CA VAL A 63 -1.50 -7.43 -6.73
C VAL A 63 -1.34 -8.90 -7.10
N LYS A 64 -0.35 -9.26 -7.94
CA LYS A 64 -0.09 -10.66 -8.31
C LYS A 64 0.36 -11.48 -7.10
N LEU A 65 1.26 -10.94 -6.28
CA LEU A 65 1.71 -11.58 -5.05
C LEU A 65 0.57 -11.80 -4.06
N ALA A 66 -0.28 -10.79 -3.87
CA ALA A 66 -1.47 -10.89 -3.02
C ALA A 66 -2.39 -12.04 -3.45
N VAL A 67 -2.66 -12.18 -4.76
CA VAL A 67 -3.45 -13.30 -5.29
C VAL A 67 -2.75 -14.65 -5.05
N ALA A 68 -1.43 -14.71 -5.25
CA ALA A 68 -0.65 -15.93 -5.00
C ALA A 68 -0.66 -16.35 -3.52
N LEU A 69 -0.76 -15.39 -2.61
CA LEU A 69 -0.91 -15.58 -1.16
C LEU A 69 -2.35 -15.87 -0.72
N GLY A 70 -3.29 -16.04 -1.65
CA GLY A 70 -4.67 -16.45 -1.37
C GLY A 70 -5.66 -15.31 -1.20
N ALA A 71 -5.29 -14.05 -1.46
CA ALA A 71 -6.25 -12.96 -1.49
C ALA A 71 -7.31 -13.22 -2.59
N PRO A 72 -8.62 -13.16 -2.26
CA PRO A 72 -9.67 -13.34 -3.26
C PRO A 72 -9.51 -12.34 -4.40
N LYS A 73 -9.51 -12.80 -5.66
CA LYS A 73 -9.46 -11.87 -6.81
C LYS A 73 -10.57 -10.82 -6.75
N SER A 74 -11.72 -11.16 -6.16
CA SER A 74 -12.84 -10.25 -5.93
C SER A 74 -12.51 -9.10 -4.98
N SER A 75 -11.70 -9.31 -3.94
CA SER A 75 -11.31 -8.25 -3.00
C SER A 75 -10.28 -7.28 -3.60
N LEU A 76 -9.65 -7.67 -4.71
CA LEU A 76 -8.70 -6.85 -5.48
C LEU A 76 -9.31 -6.27 -6.76
N LYS A 77 -10.60 -6.54 -7.04
CA LYS A 77 -11.31 -5.91 -8.17
C LYS A 77 -11.48 -4.42 -7.90
N GLY A 78 -11.40 -3.63 -8.98
CA GLY A 78 -11.60 -2.18 -8.90
C GLY A 78 -10.34 -1.36 -8.58
N GLY A 79 -9.16 -2.00 -8.50
CA GLY A 79 -7.91 -1.29 -8.23
C GLY A 79 -7.60 -1.13 -6.74
N ALA A 80 -8.15 -2.01 -5.89
CA ALA A 80 -7.85 -2.01 -4.47
C ALA A 80 -6.34 -2.20 -4.22
N VAL A 81 -5.81 -1.48 -3.23
CA VAL A 81 -4.38 -1.52 -2.91
C VAL A 81 -4.11 -2.63 -1.90
N PRO A 82 -3.38 -3.70 -2.27
CA PRO A 82 -3.05 -4.76 -1.32
C PRO A 82 -2.10 -4.26 -0.24
N LEU A 83 -2.30 -4.76 0.96
CA LEU A 83 -1.43 -4.58 2.12
C LEU A 83 -1.07 -5.96 2.68
N PHE A 84 0.20 -6.16 3.02
CA PHE A 84 0.72 -7.41 3.54
C PHE A 84 1.03 -7.26 5.02
N PHE A 85 0.79 -8.31 5.79
CA PHE A 85 1.08 -8.33 7.22
C PHE A 85 1.24 -9.74 7.74
N ASP A 86 1.79 -9.89 8.93
CA ASP A 86 1.74 -11.13 9.68
C ASP A 86 1.30 -10.80 11.11
N ARG A 87 0.24 -11.47 11.59
CA ARG A 87 -0.34 -11.23 12.92
C ARG A 87 0.61 -11.57 14.07
N ARG A 88 1.71 -12.26 13.80
CA ARG A 88 2.74 -12.56 14.80
C ARG A 88 3.74 -11.41 14.97
N MET A 89 3.70 -10.43 14.08
CA MET A 89 4.56 -9.25 14.13
C MET A 89 3.83 -8.11 14.85
N ALA A 90 4.37 -7.66 15.98
CA ALA A 90 3.90 -6.48 16.69
C ALA A 90 5.02 -5.44 16.75
N ILE A 91 4.67 -4.14 16.81
CA ILE A 91 5.64 -3.06 17.06
C ILE A 91 5.59 -2.67 18.54
N ASN A 92 6.74 -2.65 19.21
CA ASN A 92 6.95 -2.04 20.54
C ASN A 92 6.07 -2.57 21.71
N GLY A 93 5.55 -3.79 21.64
CA GLY A 93 4.67 -4.33 22.68
C GLY A 93 3.33 -3.59 22.81
N GLU A 94 3.07 -2.62 21.93
CA GLU A 94 1.72 -2.14 21.68
C GLU A 94 1.05 -3.13 20.71
N GLU A 95 -0.27 -3.33 20.83
CA GLU A 95 -1.08 -4.14 19.90
C GLU A 95 -1.21 -3.42 18.54
N ALA A 96 -0.06 -3.15 17.92
CA ALA A 96 0.10 -2.43 16.67
C ALA A 96 0.73 -3.37 15.65
N PHE A 97 -0.05 -3.79 14.67
CA PHE A 97 0.43 -4.69 13.62
C PHE A 97 0.86 -3.86 12.40
N PRO A 98 2.10 -4.00 11.93
CA PRO A 98 2.57 -3.29 10.76
C PRO A 98 1.93 -3.85 9.50
N LEU A 99 1.43 -2.95 8.66
CA LEU A 99 0.93 -3.24 7.33
C LEU A 99 1.89 -2.67 6.29
N PHE A 100 2.25 -3.47 5.31
CA PHE A 100 3.25 -3.16 4.31
C PHE A 100 2.62 -3.03 2.93
N PHE A 101 3.00 -2.00 2.18
CA PHE A 101 2.60 -1.87 0.77
C PHE A 101 3.31 -2.85 -0.16
N ARG A 102 4.45 -3.41 0.27
CA ARG A 102 5.23 -4.40 -0.47
C ARG A 102 5.46 -5.65 0.36
N PHE A 103 5.22 -6.82 -0.22
CA PHE A 103 5.52 -8.10 0.42
C PHE A 103 7.02 -8.22 0.73
N GLU A 104 7.88 -7.69 -0.14
CA GLU A 104 9.33 -7.73 0.05
C GLU A 104 9.78 -6.97 1.30
N ASP A 105 9.04 -5.93 1.73
CA ASP A 105 9.37 -5.21 2.96
C ASP A 105 9.04 -6.06 4.19
N LEU A 106 7.90 -6.77 4.18
CA LEU A 106 7.54 -7.73 5.22
C LEU A 106 8.60 -8.84 5.32
N ASP A 107 8.96 -9.45 4.19
CA ASP A 107 9.97 -10.52 4.13
C ASP A 107 11.35 -10.03 4.62
N ARG A 108 11.72 -8.80 4.26
CA ARG A 108 12.98 -8.18 4.72
C ARG A 108 13.02 -7.99 6.23
N VAL A 109 11.93 -7.56 6.86
CA VAL A 109 11.87 -7.44 8.32
C VAL A 109 12.07 -8.79 9.00
N TYR A 110 11.45 -9.85 8.46
CA TYR A 110 11.69 -11.22 8.94
C TYR A 110 13.14 -11.64 8.79
N ALA A 111 13.73 -11.44 7.61
CA ALA A 111 15.14 -11.75 7.37
C ALA A 111 16.04 -11.01 8.37
N LEU A 112 15.82 -9.72 8.61
CA LEU A 112 16.59 -8.94 9.58
C LEU A 112 16.42 -9.45 11.02
N SER A 113 15.21 -9.83 11.43
CA SER A 113 14.96 -10.40 12.77
C SER A 113 15.70 -11.72 13.02
N LEU A 114 16.00 -12.50 11.98
CA LEU A 114 16.78 -13.73 12.09
C LEU A 114 18.29 -13.47 12.32
N TYR A 115 18.80 -12.30 11.89
CA TYR A 115 20.23 -11.97 11.96
C TYR A 115 20.58 -10.92 13.02
N SER A 116 19.61 -10.16 13.51
CA SER A 116 19.80 -9.10 14.49
C SER A 116 19.24 -9.51 15.85
N LYS A 117 20.11 -9.57 16.86
CA LYS A 117 19.72 -9.58 18.30
C LYS A 117 19.27 -8.19 18.78
N THR A 118 19.21 -7.20 17.89
CA THR A 118 18.99 -5.77 18.22
C THR A 118 17.56 -5.31 17.94
N PHE A 119 16.72 -6.13 17.30
CA PHE A 119 15.29 -5.89 17.30
C PHE A 119 14.67 -6.55 18.54
N ASP A 120 14.69 -5.84 19.67
CA ASP A 120 13.86 -6.14 20.86
C ASP A 120 12.34 -6.13 20.55
N GLN A 121 11.96 -5.88 19.30
CA GLN A 121 10.61 -5.52 18.89
C GLN A 121 9.88 -6.64 18.13
N VAL A 122 10.55 -7.74 17.75
CA VAL A 122 9.97 -8.71 16.81
C VAL A 122 10.29 -10.16 17.23
N SER A 123 9.48 -10.71 18.13
CA SER A 123 9.58 -12.12 18.58
C SER A 123 8.94 -13.06 17.56
N ILE A 124 9.60 -13.31 16.43
CA ILE A 124 9.04 -14.18 15.40
C ILE A 124 9.88 -15.45 15.23
N SER A 125 9.19 -16.60 15.30
CA SER A 125 9.76 -17.91 14.98
C SER A 125 9.14 -18.47 13.70
N GLY A 126 9.99 -19.02 12.83
CA GLY A 126 9.58 -19.69 11.59
C GLY A 126 9.42 -18.78 10.36
N PRO A 127 9.00 -19.35 9.21
CA PRO A 127 8.82 -18.60 7.97
C PRO A 127 7.68 -17.57 8.07
N VAL A 128 7.70 -16.58 7.18
CA VAL A 128 6.65 -15.56 7.03
C VAL A 128 5.29 -16.24 6.77
N GLN A 129 4.28 -15.92 7.59
CA GLN A 129 2.89 -16.32 7.39
C GLN A 129 2.09 -15.09 6.94
N ALA A 130 2.43 -14.61 5.75
CA ALA A 130 1.85 -13.40 5.21
C ALA A 130 0.34 -13.56 4.97
N GLN A 131 -0.40 -12.58 5.47
CA GLN A 131 -1.80 -12.36 5.20
C GLN A 131 -1.94 -11.08 4.37
N VAL A 132 -3.08 -10.97 3.68
CA VAL A 132 -3.36 -9.85 2.79
C VAL A 132 -4.67 -9.18 3.22
N THR A 133 -4.63 -7.86 3.32
CA THR A 133 -5.80 -6.98 3.41
C THR A 133 -5.71 -5.92 2.31
N THR A 134 -6.64 -4.95 2.29
CA THR A 134 -6.59 -3.82 1.37
C THR A 134 -6.60 -2.50 2.10
N LEU A 135 -6.00 -1.46 1.51
CA LEU A 135 -6.05 -0.11 2.04
C LEU A 135 -7.50 0.37 2.22
N GLU A 136 -8.37 0.03 1.28
CA GLU A 136 -9.81 0.30 1.31
C GLU A 136 -10.46 -0.28 2.58
N ASN A 137 -10.19 -1.54 2.89
CA ASN A 137 -10.75 -2.19 4.08
C ASN A 137 -10.24 -1.55 5.35
N ILE A 138 -8.94 -1.25 5.43
CA ILE A 138 -8.32 -0.61 6.59
C ILE A 138 -8.92 0.77 6.83
N VAL A 139 -9.05 1.59 5.78
CA VAL A 139 -9.67 2.93 5.89
C VAL A 139 -11.15 2.80 6.30
N ALA A 140 -11.87 1.81 5.79
CA ALA A 140 -13.26 1.56 6.18
C ALA A 140 -13.38 1.17 7.67
N THR A 141 -12.53 0.28 8.17
CA THR A 141 -12.49 -0.14 9.58
C THR A 141 -12.13 1.02 10.51
N ILE A 142 -11.15 1.86 10.13
CA ILE A 142 -10.80 3.06 10.90
C ILE A 142 -12.00 4.03 10.97
N LYS A 143 -12.74 4.19 9.87
CA LYS A 143 -13.91 5.08 9.81
C LYS A 143 -15.12 4.55 10.57
N SER A 144 -15.33 3.24 10.61
CA SER A 144 -16.47 2.63 11.32
C SER A 144 -16.32 2.69 12.84
N GLY A 145 -15.11 2.96 13.36
CA GLY A 145 -14.85 3.04 14.78
C GLY A 145 -15.03 1.70 15.50
N GLU A 146 -14.99 0.58 14.78
CA GLU A 146 -15.02 -0.75 15.38
C GLU A 146 -13.82 -0.90 16.33
N GLN A 147 -14.11 -1.10 17.62
CA GLN A 147 -13.16 -1.02 18.75
C GLN A 147 -11.98 -2.01 18.72
N ASN A 148 -11.87 -2.85 17.69
CA ASN A 148 -10.73 -3.73 17.41
C ASN A 148 -9.85 -3.21 16.27
N SER A 149 -9.86 -1.90 15.98
CA SER A 149 -8.80 -1.29 15.22
C SER A 149 -7.52 -1.29 16.07
N GLU A 150 -6.88 -2.45 16.15
CA GLU A 150 -5.47 -2.62 16.51
C GLU A 150 -4.70 -1.45 15.88
N LYS A 151 -3.73 -0.86 16.60
CA LYS A 151 -3.04 0.35 16.15
C LYS A 151 -2.32 0.08 14.82
N VAL A 152 -2.98 0.36 13.69
CA VAL A 152 -2.42 0.06 12.36
C VAL A 152 -1.32 1.05 12.04
N VAL A 153 -0.13 0.55 11.78
CA VAL A 153 0.98 1.35 11.25
C VAL A 153 1.20 0.97 9.80
N LEU A 154 0.97 1.93 8.89
CA LEU A 154 1.30 1.77 7.47
C LEU A 154 2.78 2.06 7.27
N LEU A 155 3.54 1.05 6.87
CA LEU A 155 4.98 1.18 6.59
C LEU A 155 5.21 1.31 5.09
N THR A 156 5.92 2.37 4.71
CA THR A 156 6.30 2.62 3.33
C THR A 156 7.74 2.15 3.07
N PRO A 157 8.12 1.93 1.80
CA PRO A 157 9.49 1.57 1.42
C PRO A 157 10.57 2.49 2.01
N GLU A 158 10.26 3.78 2.17
CA GLU A 158 11.19 4.77 2.71
C GLU A 158 11.47 4.55 4.20
N THR A 159 10.58 3.88 4.94
CA THR A 159 10.75 3.61 6.38
C THR A 159 11.93 2.69 6.67
N PHE A 160 12.39 1.89 5.69
CA PHE A 160 13.47 0.91 5.87
C PHE A 160 14.83 1.34 5.29
N ASN A 161 14.93 2.55 4.73
CA ASN A 161 16.16 3.08 4.13
C ASN A 161 16.84 4.17 4.99
N GLN A 162 16.43 4.33 6.25
CA GLN A 162 17.11 5.16 7.25
C GLN A 162 18.02 4.29 8.12
#